data_AF-A0ABD2NWG9-F1
#
_entry.id   AF-A0ABD2NWG9-F1
#
_cell.length_a   1.000
_cell.length_b   1.000
_cell.length_c   1.000
_cell.angle_alpha   90.00
_cell.angle_beta   90.00
_cell.angle_gamma   90.00
#
_symmetry.space_group_name_H-M   'P 1'
#
loop_
_entity.id
_entity.type
_entity.pdbx_description
1 polymer ?
#
loop_
_entity_poly.entity_id
_entity_poly.type
_entity_poly.pdbx_seq_one_letter_code
_entity_poly.pdbx_strand_id
1 'polypeptide(L)'
;MKRKTRTENIQNGESLAKLCTETAEDILGTVERKRKKWISDETWNPINELKRIKGETSSAHTMETKAAAQRLYQKMNKRVIRAVRRDKIKWAEKLSKQVQTATQKNNAREL
;
A
#
# COMPACT_ATOMS: atom_id res chain seq x y z
N MET A 1 -33.02 -26.72 26.57
CA MET A 1 -31.84 -26.24 25.81
C MET A 1 -31.77 -24.73 25.88
N LYS A 2 -30.78 -24.17 26.59
CA LYS A 2 -30.62 -22.70 26.68
C LYS A 2 -30.09 -22.18 25.33
N ARG A 3 -30.90 -21.38 24.63
CA ARG A 3 -30.45 -20.71 23.39
C ARG A 3 -29.52 -19.57 23.79
N LYS A 4 -28.34 -19.48 23.16
CA LYS A 4 -27.39 -18.40 23.39
C LYS A 4 -28.04 -17.04 23.07
N THR A 5 -27.72 -16.02 23.85
CA THR A 5 -28.23 -14.67 23.62
C THR A 5 -27.55 -14.04 22.40
N ARG A 6 -28.21 -13.10 21.72
CA ARG A 6 -27.68 -12.43 20.51
C ARG A 6 -26.32 -11.77 20.77
N THR A 7 -26.11 -11.25 21.97
CA THR A 7 -24.87 -10.61 22.42
C THR A 7 -23.73 -11.61 22.60
N GLU A 8 -23.99 -12.77 23.20
CA GLU A 8 -23.00 -13.87 23.31
C GLU A 8 -22.55 -14.35 21.92
N ASN A 9 -23.46 -14.38 20.95
CA ASN A 9 -23.14 -14.84 19.60
C ASN A 9 -22.28 -13.83 18.82
N ILE A 10 -22.48 -12.53 19.04
CA ILE A 10 -21.66 -11.45 18.45
C ILE A 10 -20.25 -11.47 19.06
N GLN A 11 -20.15 -11.56 20.40
CA GLN A 11 -18.86 -11.66 21.09
C GLN A 11 -18.04 -12.87 20.63
N ASN A 12 -18.69 -14.02 20.47
CA ASN A 12 -18.05 -15.24 19.98
C ASN A 12 -17.57 -15.11 18.51
N GLY A 13 -18.28 -14.34 17.69
CA GLY A 13 -17.86 -14.04 16.32
C GLY A 13 -16.64 -13.11 16.26
N GLU A 14 -16.62 -12.07 17.11
CA GLU A 14 -15.48 -11.15 17.22
C GLU A 14 -14.23 -11.84 17.76
N SER A 15 -14.36 -12.73 18.74
CA SER A 15 -13.24 -13.52 19.27
C SER A 15 -12.66 -14.47 18.23
N LEU A 16 -13.52 -15.10 17.42
CA LEU A 16 -13.08 -15.98 16.34
C LEU A 16 -12.33 -15.20 15.25
N ALA A 17 -12.85 -14.04 14.86
CA ALA A 17 -12.19 -13.19 13.87
C ALA A 17 -10.79 -12.75 14.34
N LYS A 18 -10.65 -12.38 15.62
CA LYS A 18 -9.36 -12.03 16.22
C LYS A 18 -8.38 -13.20 16.24
N LEU A 19 -8.81 -14.39 16.69
CA LEU A 19 -7.99 -15.59 16.68
C LEU A 19 -7.48 -15.93 15.27
N CYS A 20 -8.35 -15.82 14.26
CA CYS A 20 -7.97 -16.04 12.87
C CYS A 20 -6.93 -15.01 12.39
N THR A 21 -7.08 -13.73 12.75
CA THR A 21 -6.09 -12.71 12.37
C THR A 21 -4.75 -12.92 13.08
N GLU A 22 -4.75 -13.27 14.36
CA GLU A 22 -3.54 -13.54 15.14
C GLU A 22 -2.80 -14.78 14.60
N THR A 23 -3.54 -15.85 14.31
CA THR A 23 -2.96 -17.08 13.73
C THR A 23 -2.39 -16.82 12.33
N ALA A 24 -3.07 -16.00 11.52
CA ALA A 24 -2.56 -15.62 10.20
C ALA A 24 -1.31 -14.74 10.31
N GLU A 25 -1.25 -13.82 11.27
CA GLU A 25 -0.07 -13.00 11.53
C GLU A 25 1.12 -13.83 12.04
N ASP A 26 0.89 -14.84 12.88
CA ASP A 26 1.93 -15.75 13.37
C ASP A 26 2.51 -16.64 12.25
N ILE A 27 1.63 -17.24 11.43
CA ILE A 27 2.05 -18.15 10.36
C ILE A 27 2.64 -17.39 9.16
N LEU A 28 1.98 -16.32 8.71
CA LEU A 28 2.35 -15.61 7.47
C LEU A 28 3.26 -14.41 7.71
N GLY A 29 3.21 -13.81 8.90
CA GLY A 29 3.89 -12.56 9.20
C GLY A 29 3.29 -11.34 8.48
N THR A 30 3.53 -10.15 9.02
CA THR A 30 3.24 -8.89 8.31
C THR A 30 4.51 -8.34 7.67
N VAL A 31 4.56 -8.33 6.33
CA VAL A 31 5.67 -7.71 5.60
C VAL A 31 5.47 -6.20 5.53
N GLU A 32 6.24 -5.46 6.34
CA GLU A 32 6.29 -4.01 6.22
C GLU A 32 6.95 -3.61 4.89
N ARG A 33 6.17 -3.04 3.98
CA ARG A 33 6.68 -2.54 2.70
C ARG A 33 7.44 -1.23 2.91
N LYS A 34 8.74 -1.34 3.17
CA LYS A 34 9.67 -0.21 3.24
C LYS A 34 9.66 0.58 1.92
N ARG A 35 9.71 1.91 2.04
CA ARG A 35 9.81 2.80 0.88
C ARG A 35 11.11 2.54 0.14
N LYS A 36 11.02 2.41 -1.20
CA LYS A 36 12.21 2.29 -2.06
C LYS A 36 12.90 3.65 -2.17
N LYS A 37 14.24 3.66 -2.16
CA LYS A 37 15.08 4.89 -2.22
C LYS A 37 14.80 5.79 -3.43
N TRP A 38 14.30 5.23 -4.53
CA TRP A 38 14.00 5.98 -5.76
C TRP A 38 12.63 6.66 -5.75
N ILE A 39 11.74 6.33 -4.82
CA ILE A 39 10.42 6.96 -4.70
C ILE A 39 10.63 8.31 -4.00
N SER A 40 10.20 9.41 -4.63
CA SER A 40 10.27 10.77 -4.07
C SER A 40 9.24 11.00 -2.96
N ASP A 41 9.46 12.02 -2.12
CA ASP A 41 8.50 12.39 -1.06
C ASP A 41 7.17 12.85 -1.66
N GLU A 42 7.26 13.56 -2.79
CA GLU A 42 6.11 14.02 -3.57
C GLU A 42 5.22 12.87 -4.04
N THR A 43 5.81 11.72 -4.38
CA THR A 43 5.05 10.50 -4.74
C THR A 43 4.64 9.70 -3.51
N TRP A 44 5.43 9.72 -2.44
CA TRP A 44 5.15 8.95 -1.23
C TRP A 44 3.94 9.46 -0.45
N ASN A 45 3.77 10.78 -0.32
CA ASN A 45 2.64 11.36 0.40
C ASN A 45 1.28 10.93 -0.19
N PRO A 46 1.03 11.02 -1.52
CA PRO A 46 -0.15 10.47 -2.17
C PRO A 46 -0.36 8.96 -2.01
N ILE A 47 0.71 8.17 -1.86
CA ILE A 47 0.60 6.72 -1.61
C ILE A 47 0.02 6.47 -0.22
N ASN A 48 0.47 7.21 0.79
CA ASN A 48 -0.07 7.08 2.15
C ASN A 48 -1.53 7.53 2.21
N GLU A 49 -1.87 8.61 1.52
CA GLU A 49 -3.26 9.07 1.42
C GLU A 49 -4.15 8.05 0.71
N LEU A 50 -3.65 7.40 -0.35
CA LEU A 50 -4.38 6.33 -1.03
C LEU A 50 -4.63 5.12 -0.12
N LYS A 51 -3.68 4.77 0.77
CA LYS A 51 -3.87 3.71 1.77
C LYS A 51 -4.97 4.08 2.76
N ARG A 52 -5.02 5.34 3.20
CA ARG A 52 -6.06 5.86 4.11
C ARG A 52 -7.46 5.72 3.49
N ILE A 53 -7.63 6.20 2.25
CA ILE A 53 -8.89 6.10 1.49
C ILE A 53 -9.32 4.63 1.29
N LYS A 54 -8.35 3.73 1.08
CA LYS A 54 -8.63 2.29 0.96
C LYS A 54 -9.19 1.71 2.27
N GLY A 55 -8.63 2.13 3.42
CA GLY A 55 -9.15 1.77 4.74
C GLY A 55 -10.57 2.26 4.94
N GLU A 56 -10.85 3.53 4.62
CA GLU A 56 -12.18 4.13 4.71
C GLU A 56 -13.21 3.36 3.85
N THR A 57 -12.84 3.01 2.62
CA THR A 57 -13.68 2.19 1.72
C THR A 57 -14.00 0.82 2.32
N SER A 58 -13.05 0.22 3.05
CA SER A 58 -13.24 -1.09 3.69
C SER A 58 -14.13 -1.01 4.93
N SER A 59 -14.09 0.10 5.67
CA SER A 59 -14.91 0.34 6.86
C SER A 59 -16.31 0.91 6.58
N ALA A 60 -16.57 1.36 5.35
CA ALA A 60 -17.83 2.02 4.99
C ALA A 60 -19.04 1.08 5.13
N HIS A 61 -20.09 1.56 5.82
CA HIS A 61 -21.29 0.78 6.12
C HIS A 61 -22.37 0.85 5.02
N THR A 62 -22.50 2.00 4.35
CA THR A 62 -23.55 2.24 3.34
C THR A 62 -23.00 2.07 1.93
N MET A 63 -23.76 1.42 1.04
CA MET A 63 -23.35 1.17 -0.36
C MET A 63 -22.99 2.45 -1.14
N GLU A 64 -23.70 3.54 -0.89
CA GLU A 64 -23.45 4.85 -1.52
C GLU A 64 -22.11 5.43 -1.11
N THR A 65 -21.80 5.42 0.19
CA THR A 65 -20.51 5.89 0.73
C THR A 65 -19.34 5.05 0.21
N LYS A 66 -19.53 3.73 0.10
CA LYS A 66 -18.56 2.82 -0.50
C LYS A 66 -18.33 3.11 -1.99
N ALA A 67 -19.39 3.37 -2.75
CA ALA A 67 -19.29 3.72 -4.16
C ALA A 67 -18.57 5.07 -4.38
N ALA A 68 -18.86 6.08 -3.55
CA ALA A 68 -18.19 7.37 -3.59
C ALA A 68 -16.70 7.25 -3.24
N ALA A 69 -16.36 6.55 -2.15
CA ALA A 69 -14.98 6.30 -1.73
C ALA A 69 -14.20 5.50 -2.79
N GLN A 70 -14.84 4.53 -3.44
CA GLN A 70 -14.25 3.75 -4.54
C GLN A 70 -13.93 4.63 -5.76
N ARG A 71 -14.82 5.57 -6.13
CA ARG A 71 -14.56 6.54 -7.22
C ARG A 71 -13.37 7.45 -6.88
N LEU A 72 -13.29 7.94 -5.64
CA LEU A 72 -12.16 8.74 -5.17
C LEU A 72 -10.85 7.93 -5.19
N TYR A 73 -10.87 6.69 -4.70
CA TYR A 73 -9.74 5.78 -4.74
C TYR A 73 -9.24 5.58 -6.18
N GLN A 74 -10.13 5.32 -7.14
CA GLN A 74 -9.74 5.15 -8.54
C GLN A 74 -9.08 6.39 -9.14
N LYS A 75 -9.61 7.59 -8.86
CA LYS A 75 -9.05 8.86 -9.32
C LYS A 75 -7.64 9.08 -8.75
N MET A 76 -7.47 8.88 -7.45
CA MET A 76 -6.18 9.04 -6.77
C MET A 76 -5.17 7.98 -7.18
N ASN A 77 -5.59 6.72 -7.33
CA ASN A 77 -4.74 5.63 -7.79
C ASN A 77 -4.15 5.91 -9.18
N LYS A 78 -4.95 6.46 -10.11
CA LYS A 78 -4.45 6.89 -11.43
C LYS A 78 -3.35 7.95 -11.31
N ARG A 79 -3.47 8.91 -10.38
CA ARG A 79 -2.44 9.94 -10.14
C ARG A 79 -1.17 9.32 -9.54
N VAL A 80 -1.32 8.47 -8.53
CA VAL A 80 -0.22 7.77 -7.86
C VAL A 80 0.58 6.92 -8.86
N ILE A 81 -0.10 6.10 -9.68
CA ILE A 81 0.56 5.25 -10.69
C ILE A 81 1.41 6.10 -11.65
N ARG A 82 0.90 7.26 -12.09
CA ARG A 82 1.65 8.17 -12.96
C ARG A 82 2.87 8.76 -12.27
N ALA A 83 2.75 9.16 -11.00
CA ALA A 83 3.85 9.71 -10.22
C ALA A 83 4.96 8.66 -9.99
N VAL A 84 4.59 7.45 -9.57
CA VAL A 84 5.52 6.32 -9.39
C VAL A 84 6.26 5.98 -10.68
N ARG A 85 5.56 6.00 -11.83
CA ARG A 85 6.19 5.77 -13.15
C ARG A 85 7.23 6.83 -13.46
N ARG A 86 6.92 8.12 -13.24
CA ARG A 86 7.88 9.22 -13.47
C ARG A 86 9.11 9.08 -12.58
N ASP A 87 8.93 8.78 -11.30
CA ASP A 87 10.06 8.60 -10.37
C ASP A 87 10.95 7.44 -10.79
N LYS A 88 10.35 6.32 -11.21
CA LYS A 88 11.10 5.17 -11.70
C LYS A 88 11.91 5.51 -12.96
N ILE A 89 11.32 6.25 -13.91
CA ILE A 89 12.01 6.69 -15.13
C ILE A 89 13.17 7.62 -14.78
N LYS A 90 12.95 8.66 -13.96
CA LYS A 90 14.01 9.58 -13.52
C LYS A 90 15.17 8.85 -12.84
N TRP A 91 14.86 7.86 -12.01
CA TRP A 91 15.88 7.04 -11.36
C TRP A 91 16.68 6.20 -12.37
N ALA A 92 16.01 5.56 -13.32
CA ALA A 92 16.67 4.78 -14.36
C ALA A 92 17.54 5.65 -15.27
N GLU A 93 17.06 6.84 -15.66
CA GLU A 93 17.83 7.82 -16.43
C GLU A 93 19.08 8.30 -15.69
N LYS A 94 18.95 8.59 -14.38
CA LYS A 94 20.10 8.97 -13.55
C LYS A 94 21.14 7.86 -13.51
N LEU A 95 20.70 6.62 -13.33
CA LEU A 95 21.60 5.47 -13.31
C LEU A 95 22.29 5.28 -14.66
N SER A 96 21.55 5.38 -15.76
CA SER A 96 22.10 5.29 -17.12
C SER A 96 23.16 6.38 -17.38
N LYS A 97 22.89 7.62 -16.98
CA LYS A 97 23.86 8.73 -17.10
C LYS A 97 25.13 8.47 -16.28
N GLN A 98 25.00 7.95 -15.06
CA GLN A 98 26.15 7.60 -14.22
C GLN A 98 27.03 6.56 -14.90
N VAL A 99 26.42 5.48 -15.41
CA VAL A 99 27.11 4.43 -16.15
C VAL A 99 27.79 5.02 -17.39
N GLN A 100 27.09 5.82 -18.21
CA GLN A 100 27.67 6.46 -19.40
C GLN A 100 28.89 7.32 -19.06
N THR A 101 28.81 8.12 -18.00
CA THR A 101 29.95 8.94 -17.56
C THR A 101 31.12 8.12 -17.02
N ALA A 102 30.85 6.98 -16.36
CA ALA A 102 31.89 6.07 -15.88
C ALA A 102 32.61 5.40 -17.04
N THR A 103 31.87 4.97 -18.08
CA THR A 103 32.44 4.44 -19.33
C THR A 103 33.32 5.47 -20.01
N GLN A 104 32.86 6.72 -20.15
CA GLN A 104 33.63 7.81 -20.78
C GLN A 104 34.93 8.12 -20.02
N LYS A 105 34.91 8.01 -18.69
CA LYS A 105 36.08 8.23 -17.84
C LYS A 105 36.99 7.01 -17.69
N ASN A 106 36.64 5.89 -18.33
CA ASN A 106 37.28 4.58 -18.15
C ASN A 106 37.43 4.17 -16.67
N ASN A 107 36.47 4.58 -15.82
CA ASN A 107 36.49 4.29 -14.40
C ASN A 107 35.80 2.94 -14.12
N ALA A 108 36.56 1.85 -14.20
CA ALA A 108 36.08 0.49 -13.99
C ALA A 108 35.48 0.23 -12.59
N ARG A 109 35.68 1.13 -11.63
CA ARG A 109 35.15 1.00 -10.26
C ARG A 109 33.70 1.49 -10.13
N GLU A 110 33.24 2.33 -11.06
CA GLU A 110 31.90 2.95 -11.08
C GLU A 110 31.02 2.43 -12.23
N LEU A 111 31.57 1.54 -13.06
CA LEU A 111 30.88 0.73 -14.08
C LEU A 111 30.15 -0.44 -13.42
#